data_AF-A0A641MHM4-F1
#
_entry.id   AF-A0A641MHM4-F1
#
_cell.length_a   1.000
_cell.length_b   1.000
_cell.length_c   1.000
_cell.angle_alpha   90.00
_cell.angle_beta   90.00
_cell.angle_gamma   90.00
#
_symmetry.space_group_name_H-M   'P 1'
#
loop_
_entity.id
_entity.type
_entity.pdbx_description
1 polymer ?
#
loop_
_entity_poly.entity_id
_entity_poly.type
_entity_poly.pdbx_seq_one_letter_code
_entity_poly.pdbx_strand_id
1 'polypeptide(L)'
;LRDIYSADVCVLVEKVYNNKLGGIARAIYADESTAFCVVSNSALTGNYSFAHEIGHLQGARHDIGTDPNTSPFAYGHGYISPSKRWRTIMAYPVPNTYCARILYWSNPDIIYPVDNTPMGSYNKEDNARVLNQFGVRVANFRPYEYTVIVPNIDIGAAEYSSLVSGSTMENSGNIIVESGGELNMCALDLIKLSPGFHAKRGSKLTINNSLLGTVARVLNTSDVKSSNHTSINNSVESDDGYVNYSNGILNLKEYNLIKKVSIFNLNGVEVEVIVPKSNEVNLLHLSPGIYIVKILSFNNEFFSCNILIE
;
A
#
# COMPACT_ATOMS: atom_id res chain seq x y z
N LEU A 1 -8.87 10.20 20.06
CA LEU A 1 -7.95 10.13 18.90
C LEU A 1 -7.93 8.74 18.30
N ARG A 2 -7.47 7.69 19.01
CA ARG A 2 -7.47 6.30 18.48
C ARG A 2 -8.82 5.84 17.94
N ASP A 3 -9.88 6.00 18.74
CA ASP A 3 -11.23 5.58 18.34
C ASP A 3 -11.85 6.52 17.31
N ILE A 4 -11.44 7.80 17.28
CA ILE A 4 -11.95 8.79 16.31
C ILE A 4 -11.47 8.47 14.90
N TYR A 5 -10.25 7.92 14.77
CA TYR A 5 -9.61 7.64 13.49
C TYR A 5 -9.50 6.14 13.20
N SER A 6 -10.18 5.27 13.97
CA SER A 6 -10.06 3.81 13.86
C SER A 6 -8.60 3.33 13.75
N ALA A 7 -7.71 3.93 14.54
CA ALA A 7 -6.30 3.63 14.43
C ALA A 7 -5.97 2.27 15.08
N ASP A 8 -5.49 1.33 14.26
CA ASP A 8 -5.09 -0.01 14.69
C ASP A 8 -3.97 0.03 15.74
N VAL A 9 -2.98 0.89 15.53
CA VAL A 9 -1.83 1.09 16.42
C VAL A 9 -1.69 2.56 16.77
N CYS A 10 -1.39 2.86 18.03
CA CYS A 10 -1.07 4.21 18.47
C CYS A 10 0.36 4.31 18.98
N VAL A 11 1.11 5.24 18.42
CA VAL A 11 2.50 5.51 18.83
C VAL A 11 2.60 6.91 19.41
N LEU A 12 3.01 7.00 20.67
CA LEU A 12 3.35 8.28 21.29
C LEU A 12 4.84 8.58 21.04
N VAL A 13 5.14 9.74 20.46
CA VAL A 13 6.51 10.20 20.27
C VAL A 13 6.85 11.25 21.32
N GLU A 14 7.86 10.96 22.14
CA GLU A 14 8.29 11.86 23.21
C GLU A 14 9.70 12.41 22.96
N LYS A 15 9.96 13.65 23.41
CA LYS A 15 11.25 14.32 23.18
C LYS A 15 12.44 13.56 23.79
N VAL A 16 12.24 12.96 24.97
CA VAL A 16 13.22 12.12 25.66
C VAL A 16 12.47 11.16 26.59
N TYR A 17 12.50 9.86 26.27
CA TYR A 17 12.01 8.83 27.19
C TYR A 17 13.14 8.35 28.11
N ASN A 18 13.14 8.86 29.35
CA ASN A 18 13.91 8.33 30.49
C ASN A 18 15.42 8.01 30.25
N ASN A 19 16.07 8.69 29.29
CA ASN A 19 17.49 8.62 28.92
C ASN A 19 18.12 7.20 28.72
N LYS A 20 17.33 6.12 28.75
CA LYS A 20 17.85 4.74 28.79
C LYS A 20 17.22 3.76 27.78
N LEU A 21 16.03 4.05 27.26
CA LEU A 21 15.32 3.16 26.33
C LEU A 21 14.90 3.91 25.06
N GLY A 22 15.02 3.25 23.90
CA GLY A 22 14.63 3.83 22.60
C GLY A 22 13.11 3.88 22.39
N GLY A 23 12.38 3.02 23.09
CA GLY A 23 10.93 2.93 23.10
C GLY A 23 10.47 1.81 24.04
N ILE A 24 9.15 1.69 24.21
CA ILE A 24 8.48 0.57 24.90
C ILE A 24 7.15 0.29 24.21
N ALA A 25 6.95 -0.97 23.81
CA ALA A 25 5.65 -1.52 23.43
C ALA A 25 4.88 -2.02 24.66
N ARG A 26 3.56 -1.80 24.66
CA ARG A 26 2.67 -2.21 25.77
C ARG A 26 2.54 -3.74 25.91
N ALA A 27 2.73 -4.47 24.82
CA ALA A 27 2.63 -5.93 24.76
C ALA A 27 3.49 -6.52 23.63
N ILE A 28 3.77 -7.81 23.73
CA ILE A 28 4.23 -8.63 22.60
C ILE A 28 3.01 -9.39 22.08
N TYR A 29 2.73 -9.30 20.77
CA TYR A 29 1.52 -9.86 20.15
C TYR A 29 0.25 -9.26 20.76
N ALA A 30 0.20 -7.93 20.70
CA ALA A 30 -0.90 -7.12 21.21
C ALA A 30 -2.24 -7.53 20.62
N ASP A 31 -3.31 -7.12 21.27
CA ASP A 31 -4.65 -7.07 20.72
C ASP A 31 -5.07 -5.61 20.52
N GLU A 32 -6.30 -5.41 20.05
CA GLU A 32 -6.89 -4.09 19.89
C GLU A 32 -6.76 -3.25 21.15
N SER A 33 -6.99 -3.80 22.34
CA SER A 33 -6.93 -3.04 23.59
C SER A 33 -5.50 -2.62 24.00
N THR A 34 -4.47 -3.30 23.49
CA THR A 34 -3.08 -3.15 23.93
C THR A 34 -2.11 -2.68 22.85
N ALA A 35 -2.57 -2.37 21.64
CA ALA A 35 -1.73 -1.91 20.53
C ALA A 35 -1.25 -0.44 20.66
N PHE A 36 -0.47 -0.20 21.70
CA PHE A 36 0.13 1.09 22.02
C PHE A 36 1.64 0.93 22.23
N CYS A 37 2.42 1.90 21.75
CA CYS A 37 3.82 2.01 22.13
C CYS A 37 4.25 3.47 22.29
N VAL A 38 5.37 3.67 22.97
CA VAL A 38 6.02 4.98 23.15
C VAL A 38 7.41 4.90 22.56
N VAL A 39 7.83 5.93 21.84
CA VAL A 39 9.14 5.98 21.19
C VAL A 39 9.80 7.32 21.47
N SER A 40 11.09 7.31 21.78
CA SER A 40 11.88 8.54 21.91
C SER A 40 12.14 9.13 20.53
N ASN A 41 11.90 10.43 20.35
CA ASN A 41 12.16 11.13 19.09
C ASN A 41 13.61 10.97 18.61
N SER A 42 14.57 10.93 19.54
CA SER A 42 15.99 10.70 19.25
C SER A 42 16.31 9.30 18.70
N ALA A 43 15.41 8.33 18.90
CA ALA A 43 15.58 6.93 18.52
C ALA A 43 14.61 6.48 17.41
N LEU A 44 13.71 7.37 16.98
CA LEU A 44 12.61 7.11 16.04
C LEU A 44 13.13 6.45 14.75
N THR A 45 14.04 7.14 14.04
CA THR A 45 14.65 6.70 12.78
C THR A 45 16.10 6.25 12.96
N GLY A 46 16.90 6.91 13.81
CA GLY A 46 18.34 6.60 13.96
C GLY A 46 18.64 5.25 14.60
N ASN A 47 17.80 4.78 15.52
CA ASN A 47 17.90 3.45 16.15
C ASN A 47 16.72 2.53 15.74
N TYR A 48 15.95 2.96 14.75
CA TYR A 48 14.76 2.27 14.22
C TYR A 48 13.76 1.85 15.30
N SER A 49 13.65 2.63 16.38
CA SER A 49 12.82 2.24 17.54
C SER A 49 11.33 2.29 17.20
N PHE A 50 10.91 3.15 16.27
CA PHE A 50 9.53 3.15 15.78
C PHE A 50 9.13 1.80 15.19
N ALA A 51 9.95 1.27 14.27
CA ALA A 51 9.72 -0.06 13.70
C ALA A 51 9.85 -1.15 14.77
N HIS A 52 10.86 -1.09 15.63
CA HIS A 52 11.10 -2.06 16.70
C HIS A 52 9.88 -2.24 17.62
N GLU A 53 9.32 -1.13 18.12
CA GLU A 53 8.18 -1.22 19.04
C GLU A 53 6.91 -1.72 18.34
N ILE A 54 6.67 -1.34 17.08
CA ILE A 54 5.55 -1.89 16.30
C ILE A 54 5.76 -3.40 16.07
N GLY A 55 7.00 -3.83 15.82
CA GLY A 55 7.37 -5.24 15.70
C GLY A 55 6.94 -6.05 16.92
N HIS A 56 7.19 -5.53 18.13
CA HIS A 56 6.68 -6.15 19.36
C HIS A 56 5.17 -6.30 19.37
N LEU A 57 4.41 -5.24 19.05
CA LEU A 57 2.95 -5.30 19.00
C LEU A 57 2.44 -6.38 18.05
N GLN A 58 3.16 -6.67 16.98
CA GLN A 58 2.82 -7.72 16.00
C GLN A 58 3.33 -9.12 16.38
N GLY A 59 4.12 -9.25 17.45
CA GLY A 59 4.59 -10.53 18.02
C GLY A 59 6.06 -10.82 17.81
N ALA A 60 6.83 -9.91 17.23
CA ALA A 60 8.28 -10.05 17.12
C ALA A 60 8.95 -9.89 18.50
N ARG A 61 10.01 -10.67 18.71
CA ARG A 61 10.81 -10.68 19.93
C ARG A 61 12.25 -10.29 19.66
N HIS A 62 12.96 -9.95 20.72
CA HIS A 62 14.40 -9.70 20.64
C HIS A 62 15.16 -10.94 20.18
N ASP A 63 16.46 -10.81 19.96
CA ASP A 63 17.30 -11.97 19.68
C ASP A 63 17.24 -13.01 20.79
N ILE A 64 17.44 -14.28 20.41
CA ILE A 64 17.28 -15.44 21.31
C ILE A 64 18.22 -15.41 22.51
N GLY A 65 19.39 -14.76 22.39
CA GLY A 65 20.35 -14.64 23.47
C GLY A 65 19.88 -13.70 24.58
N THR A 66 19.12 -12.67 24.20
CA THR A 66 18.55 -11.68 25.13
C THR A 66 17.16 -12.07 25.62
N ASP A 67 16.31 -12.56 24.72
CA ASP A 67 14.95 -13.02 25.00
C ASP A 67 14.78 -14.47 24.51
N PRO A 68 14.99 -15.48 25.38
CA PRO A 68 14.90 -16.89 24.99
C PRO A 68 13.46 -17.42 24.93
N ASN A 69 12.44 -16.61 25.27
CA ASN A 69 11.07 -17.09 25.35
C ASN A 69 10.44 -17.18 23.95
N THR A 70 9.91 -18.36 23.64
CA THR A 70 9.42 -18.80 22.33
C THR A 70 7.94 -18.51 22.07
N SER A 71 7.24 -17.81 22.96
CA SER A 71 5.82 -17.45 22.80
C SER A 71 5.68 -15.98 22.39
N PRO A 72 4.84 -15.63 21.40
CA PRO A 72 3.89 -16.50 20.69
C PRO A 72 4.51 -17.40 19.60
N PHE A 73 5.68 -17.05 19.08
CA PHE A 73 6.29 -17.72 17.94
C PHE A 73 7.75 -18.08 18.23
N ALA A 74 8.09 -19.37 18.19
CA ALA A 74 9.44 -19.85 18.50
C ALA A 74 10.51 -19.37 17.50
N TYR A 75 10.10 -19.01 16.29
CA TYR A 75 10.94 -18.44 15.23
C TYR A 75 10.93 -16.90 15.21
N GLY A 76 10.19 -16.27 16.12
CA GLY A 76 9.91 -14.84 16.08
C GLY A 76 11.00 -13.95 16.69
N HIS A 77 12.29 -14.29 16.54
CA HIS A 77 13.38 -13.52 17.17
C HIS A 77 14.20 -12.67 16.20
N GLY A 78 14.81 -11.62 16.74
CA GLY A 78 15.85 -10.87 16.03
C GLY A 78 17.11 -11.70 15.82
N TYR A 79 17.90 -11.33 14.81
CA TYR A 79 19.18 -11.93 14.49
C TYR A 79 20.36 -11.00 14.81
N ILE A 80 21.40 -11.55 15.43
CA ILE A 80 22.71 -10.91 15.62
C ILE A 80 23.72 -11.71 14.80
N SER A 81 24.58 -11.02 14.05
CA SER A 81 25.78 -11.59 13.43
C SER A 81 27.02 -11.06 14.15
N PRO A 82 27.48 -11.66 15.26
CA PRO A 82 28.52 -11.07 16.11
C PRO A 82 29.86 -10.95 15.38
N SER A 83 30.22 -11.96 14.57
CA SER A 83 31.47 -11.98 13.79
C SER A 83 31.50 -10.90 12.70
N LYS A 84 30.33 -10.48 12.22
CA LYS A 84 30.17 -9.46 11.18
C LYS A 84 29.78 -8.08 11.73
N ARG A 85 29.55 -7.98 13.05
CA ARG A 85 29.30 -6.74 13.79
C ARG A 85 28.05 -5.98 13.33
N TRP A 86 26.99 -6.71 12.98
CA TRP A 86 25.68 -6.14 12.71
C TRP A 86 24.55 -6.99 13.28
N ARG A 87 23.38 -6.38 13.43
CA ARG A 87 22.17 -6.98 14.00
C ARG A 87 20.91 -6.41 13.36
N THR A 88 19.87 -7.22 13.27
CA THR A 88 18.55 -6.82 12.73
C THR A 88 17.77 -5.94 13.71
N ILE A 89 16.66 -5.35 13.26
CA ILE A 89 15.87 -4.35 13.99
C ILE A 89 15.51 -4.81 15.41
N MET A 90 15.12 -6.07 15.60
CA MET A 90 14.67 -6.57 16.91
C MET A 90 15.80 -7.00 17.83
N ALA A 91 16.99 -7.24 17.33
CA ALA A 91 18.10 -7.69 18.15
C ALA A 91 18.66 -6.55 19.03
N TYR A 92 19.22 -6.88 20.19
CA TYR A 92 19.85 -5.96 21.14
C TYR A 92 21.35 -5.74 20.85
N PRO A 93 21.93 -4.64 21.37
CA PRO A 93 23.37 -4.42 21.26
C PRO A 93 24.14 -5.53 21.97
N VAL A 94 25.22 -6.01 21.34
CA VAL A 94 26.11 -6.98 21.96
C VAL A 94 26.97 -6.26 23.01
N PRO A 95 27.02 -6.71 24.28
CA PRO A 95 27.87 -6.11 25.29
C PRO A 95 29.34 -6.05 24.85
N ASN A 96 30.00 -4.92 25.09
CA ASN A 96 31.42 -4.69 24.78
C ASN A 96 31.82 -4.84 23.30
N THR A 97 30.85 -4.94 22.38
CA THR A 97 31.12 -5.08 20.94
C THR A 97 30.22 -4.15 20.16
N TYR A 98 30.81 -3.25 19.35
CA TYR A 98 30.00 -2.45 18.44
C TYR A 98 29.35 -3.38 17.40
N CYS A 99 28.02 -3.36 17.40
CA CYS A 99 27.17 -4.18 16.54
C CYS A 99 26.07 -3.29 15.95
N ALA A 100 26.27 -2.84 14.71
CA ALA A 100 25.40 -1.87 14.06
C ALA A 100 24.00 -2.47 13.85
N ARG A 101 22.96 -1.74 14.25
CA ARG A 101 21.58 -2.13 13.91
C ARG A 101 21.33 -1.76 12.45
N ILE A 102 20.95 -2.72 11.63
CA ILE A 102 20.57 -2.50 10.23
C ILE A 102 19.06 -2.45 10.10
N LEU A 103 18.56 -1.70 9.10
CA LEU A 103 17.13 -1.58 8.79
C LEU A 103 16.60 -2.82 8.05
N TYR A 104 16.79 -3.99 8.65
CA TYR A 104 16.27 -5.27 8.18
C TYR A 104 15.61 -6.00 9.36
N TRP A 105 14.49 -6.65 9.08
CA TRP A 105 13.95 -7.70 9.92
C TRP A 105 14.77 -8.98 9.73
N SER A 106 14.84 -9.82 10.77
CA SER A 106 15.42 -11.16 10.59
C SER A 106 14.60 -11.93 9.56
N ASN A 107 15.31 -12.49 8.58
CA ASN A 107 14.74 -13.21 7.45
C ASN A 107 15.81 -14.16 6.87
N PRO A 108 15.67 -15.49 7.03
CA PRO A 108 16.63 -16.46 6.49
C PRO A 108 16.67 -16.51 4.95
N ASP A 109 15.61 -16.06 4.25
CA ASP A 109 15.55 -16.05 2.79
C ASP A 109 16.31 -14.87 2.17
N ILE A 110 16.66 -13.85 2.97
CA ILE A 110 17.36 -12.66 2.48
C ILE A 110 18.81 -12.68 2.92
N ILE A 111 19.69 -12.56 1.94
CA ILE A 111 21.14 -12.46 2.13
C ILE A 111 21.52 -10.99 2.31
N TYR A 112 22.29 -10.69 3.35
CA TYR A 112 22.81 -9.35 3.55
C TYR A 112 23.87 -9.03 2.48
N PRO A 113 23.68 -8.02 1.63
CA PRO A 113 24.51 -7.82 0.44
C PRO A 113 25.95 -7.40 0.75
N VAL A 114 26.24 -6.96 1.97
CA VAL A 114 27.58 -6.47 2.34
C VAL A 114 28.56 -7.62 2.59
N ASP A 115 28.08 -8.74 3.15
CA ASP A 115 28.96 -9.84 3.58
C ASP A 115 28.45 -11.23 3.22
N ASN A 116 27.37 -11.31 2.44
CA ASN A 116 26.76 -12.53 1.93
C ASN A 116 26.27 -13.50 3.03
N THR A 117 25.86 -12.96 4.19
CA THR A 117 25.33 -13.76 5.30
C THR A 117 23.80 -13.79 5.27
N PRO A 118 23.15 -14.96 5.45
CA PRO A 118 21.71 -15.02 5.70
C PRO A 118 21.33 -14.21 6.95
N MET A 119 20.23 -13.47 6.89
CA MET A 119 19.80 -12.60 8.00
C MET A 119 18.93 -13.32 9.05
N GLY A 120 19.24 -14.58 9.34
CA GLY A 120 18.57 -15.36 10.37
C GLY A 120 18.53 -16.86 10.08
N SER A 121 17.67 -17.58 10.79
CA SER A 121 17.41 -19.00 10.58
C SER A 121 15.91 -19.29 10.71
N TYR A 122 15.40 -20.21 9.90
CA TYR A 122 13.96 -20.54 9.84
C TYR A 122 13.34 -20.94 11.19
N ASN A 123 14.13 -21.56 12.07
CA ASN A 123 13.62 -22.11 13.33
C ASN A 123 13.62 -21.11 14.48
N LYS A 124 14.38 -20.00 14.36
CA LYS A 124 14.64 -19.09 15.49
C LYS A 124 14.54 -17.62 15.12
N GLU A 125 15.17 -17.20 14.03
CA GLU A 125 15.30 -15.79 13.68
C GLU A 125 14.62 -15.46 12.35
N ASP A 126 13.30 -15.35 12.37
CA ASP A 126 12.47 -15.03 11.21
C ASP A 126 11.30 -14.11 11.61
N ASN A 127 11.63 -12.88 11.98
CA ASN A 127 10.63 -11.84 12.23
C ASN A 127 9.82 -11.51 10.99
N ALA A 128 10.43 -11.55 9.80
CA ALA A 128 9.73 -11.26 8.56
C ALA A 128 8.51 -12.16 8.36
N ARG A 129 8.64 -13.47 8.65
CA ARG A 129 7.49 -14.39 8.65
C ARG A 129 6.42 -14.01 9.65
N VAL A 130 6.78 -13.65 10.89
CA VAL A 130 5.81 -13.19 11.90
C VAL A 130 5.04 -11.97 11.39
N LEU A 131 5.76 -10.97 10.88
CA LEU A 131 5.14 -9.75 10.40
C LEU A 131 4.20 -10.03 9.21
N ASN A 132 4.66 -10.79 8.23
CA ASN A 132 3.83 -11.11 7.06
C ASN A 132 2.58 -11.94 7.42
N GLN A 133 2.69 -12.90 8.33
CA GLN A 133 1.57 -13.76 8.71
C GLN A 133 0.51 -13.03 9.56
N PHE A 134 0.93 -12.09 10.41
CA PHE A 134 0.03 -11.47 11.39
C PHE A 134 -0.26 -9.99 11.14
N GLY A 135 0.20 -9.43 10.02
CA GLY A 135 -0.10 -8.04 9.63
C GLY A 135 -1.59 -7.79 9.46
N VAL A 136 -2.31 -8.72 8.82
CA VAL A 136 -3.77 -8.63 8.65
C VAL A 136 -4.49 -8.65 10.00
N ARG A 137 -3.96 -9.35 11.01
CA ARG A 137 -4.57 -9.35 12.35
C ARG A 137 -4.49 -7.96 12.98
N VAL A 138 -3.33 -7.31 12.91
CA VAL A 138 -3.14 -5.95 13.45
C VAL A 138 -3.99 -4.94 12.69
N ALA A 139 -4.05 -5.03 11.36
CA ALA A 139 -4.88 -4.17 10.50
C ALA A 139 -6.41 -4.35 10.71
N ASN A 140 -6.81 -5.35 11.51
CA ASN A 140 -8.21 -5.62 11.87
C ASN A 140 -8.49 -5.33 13.35
N PHE A 141 -7.60 -4.63 14.07
CA PHE A 141 -7.87 -4.25 15.46
C PHE A 141 -9.00 -3.24 15.55
N ARG A 142 -8.98 -2.25 14.66
CA ARG A 142 -10.06 -1.28 14.54
C ARG A 142 -10.53 -1.33 13.10
N PRO A 143 -11.32 -2.36 12.71
CA PRO A 143 -11.83 -2.43 11.36
C PRO A 143 -12.49 -1.09 11.06
N TYR A 144 -11.97 -0.40 10.05
CA TYR A 144 -12.62 0.79 9.52
C TYR A 144 -14.06 0.44 9.23
N GLU A 145 -14.97 1.41 9.37
CA GLU A 145 -16.28 1.25 8.76
C GLU A 145 -16.06 0.75 7.34
N TYR A 146 -16.71 -0.36 6.99
CA TYR A 146 -16.52 -1.05 5.73
C TYR A 146 -16.62 -0.06 4.55
N THR A 147 -17.41 1.01 4.71
CA THR A 147 -17.42 2.13 3.77
C THR A 147 -16.85 3.40 4.38
N VAL A 148 -15.77 3.94 3.79
CA VAL A 148 -15.27 5.28 4.09
C VAL A 148 -16.02 6.30 3.23
N ILE A 149 -16.79 7.17 3.88
CA ILE A 149 -17.41 8.32 3.23
C ILE A 149 -16.50 9.53 3.38
N VAL A 150 -15.91 9.97 2.27
CA VAL A 150 -14.96 11.08 2.24
C VAL A 150 -15.73 12.39 2.11
N PRO A 151 -15.67 13.29 3.12
CA PRO A 151 -16.32 14.60 3.06
C PRO A 151 -15.52 15.57 2.15
N ASN A 152 -15.76 16.87 2.27
CA ASN A 152 -14.95 17.86 1.58
C ASN A 152 -13.48 17.79 2.04
N ILE A 153 -12.55 17.62 1.12
CA ILE A 153 -11.10 17.66 1.36
C ILE A 153 -10.44 18.49 0.26
N ASP A 154 -9.64 19.48 0.65
CA ASP A 154 -8.73 20.18 -0.26
C ASP A 154 -7.30 19.79 0.10
N ILE A 155 -6.53 19.34 -0.90
CA ILE A 155 -5.13 18.93 -0.79
C ILE A 155 -4.31 19.95 -1.57
N GLY A 156 -3.63 20.83 -0.83
CA GLY A 156 -2.83 21.92 -1.37
C GLY A 156 -1.56 21.48 -2.11
N ALA A 157 -0.88 22.46 -2.70
CA ALA A 157 0.42 22.24 -3.32
C ALA A 157 1.45 21.74 -2.28
N ALA A 158 2.20 20.68 -2.62
CA ALA A 158 3.15 19.98 -1.74
C ALA A 158 2.54 19.27 -0.52
N GLU A 159 1.21 19.17 -0.45
CA GLU A 159 0.55 18.37 0.58
C GLU A 159 0.42 16.91 0.13
N TYR A 160 0.53 15.97 1.08
CA TYR A 160 0.31 14.55 0.84
C TYR A 160 -0.84 14.07 1.74
N SER A 161 -1.81 13.38 1.16
CA SER A 161 -2.89 12.72 1.89
C SER A 161 -2.97 11.25 1.51
N SER A 162 -3.33 10.39 2.47
CA SER A 162 -3.57 8.97 2.23
C SER A 162 -4.88 8.56 2.88
N LEU A 163 -5.86 8.18 2.05
CA LEU A 163 -7.16 7.66 2.45
C LEU A 163 -7.12 6.13 2.38
N VAL A 164 -7.63 5.45 3.40
CA VAL A 164 -7.68 3.98 3.44
C VAL A 164 -9.06 3.53 3.89
N SER A 165 -9.66 2.57 3.19
CA SER A 165 -10.91 1.90 3.53
C SER A 165 -10.75 0.39 3.63
N GLY A 166 -11.45 -0.23 4.59
CA GLY A 166 -11.52 -1.67 4.75
C GLY A 166 -12.49 -2.37 3.78
N SER A 167 -13.21 -1.63 2.94
CA SER A 167 -14.10 -2.19 1.91
C SER A 167 -14.35 -1.16 0.80
N THR A 168 -15.39 -0.33 0.87
CA THR A 168 -15.71 0.70 -0.13
C THR A 168 -15.23 2.08 0.31
N MET A 169 -14.81 2.93 -0.60
CA MET A 169 -14.56 4.34 -0.36
C MET A 169 -15.45 5.14 -1.31
N GLU A 170 -16.16 6.15 -0.82
CA GLU A 170 -16.98 7.04 -1.65
C GLU A 170 -16.87 8.47 -1.16
N ASN A 171 -16.73 9.45 -2.04
CA ASN A 171 -16.84 10.85 -1.64
C ASN A 171 -18.30 11.30 -1.53
N SER A 172 -18.68 11.89 -0.40
CA SER A 172 -19.94 12.61 -0.21
C SER A 172 -19.83 14.11 -0.48
N GLY A 173 -18.60 14.61 -0.65
CA GLY A 173 -18.29 16.01 -0.88
C GLY A 173 -17.20 16.20 -1.94
N ASN A 174 -16.68 17.43 -2.02
CA ASN A 174 -15.63 17.79 -2.95
C ASN A 174 -14.26 17.31 -2.47
N ILE A 175 -13.55 16.52 -3.27
CA ILE A 175 -12.14 16.22 -3.06
C ILE A 175 -11.35 16.99 -4.09
N ILE A 176 -10.64 18.05 -3.70
CA ILE A 176 -9.82 18.86 -4.61
C ILE A 176 -8.35 18.57 -4.35
N VAL A 177 -7.63 18.08 -5.36
CA VAL A 177 -6.17 17.92 -5.32
C VAL A 177 -5.55 19.02 -6.16
N GLU A 178 -4.94 20.00 -5.50
CA GLU A 178 -4.28 21.13 -6.14
C GLU A 178 -3.01 20.70 -6.89
N SER A 179 -2.53 21.57 -7.78
CA SER A 179 -1.25 21.35 -8.48
C SER A 179 -0.10 21.19 -7.48
N GLY A 180 0.68 20.12 -7.58
CA GLY A 180 1.73 19.76 -6.63
C GLY A 180 1.26 19.01 -5.39
N GLY A 181 -0.05 18.80 -5.20
CA GLY A 181 -0.60 17.94 -4.14
C GLY A 181 -0.55 16.46 -4.50
N GLU A 182 -0.37 15.60 -3.51
CA GLU A 182 -0.36 14.14 -3.65
C GLU A 182 -1.52 13.51 -2.85
N LEU A 183 -2.31 12.67 -3.50
CA LEU A 183 -3.38 11.88 -2.86
C LEU A 183 -3.13 10.39 -3.11
N ASN A 184 -3.10 9.60 -2.05
CA ASN A 184 -3.15 8.15 -2.09
C ASN A 184 -4.53 7.68 -1.61
N MET A 185 -5.19 6.78 -2.32
CA MET A 185 -6.46 6.17 -1.91
C MET A 185 -6.31 4.66 -1.94
N CYS A 186 -6.74 3.98 -0.89
CA CYS A 186 -6.65 2.53 -0.79
C CYS A 186 -7.97 1.98 -0.27
N ALA A 187 -8.51 0.95 -0.91
CA ALA A 187 -9.69 0.24 -0.40
C ALA A 187 -9.57 -1.26 -0.68
N LEU A 188 -10.28 -2.11 0.08
CA LEU A 188 -10.27 -3.56 -0.14
C LEU A 188 -11.28 -4.01 -1.21
N ASP A 189 -12.44 -3.35 -1.34
CA ASP A 189 -13.48 -3.75 -2.30
C ASP A 189 -13.60 -2.77 -3.46
N LEU A 190 -13.86 -1.48 -3.18
CA LEU A 190 -14.20 -0.48 -4.19
C LEU A 190 -13.73 0.92 -3.78
N ILE A 191 -13.21 1.70 -4.73
CA ILE A 191 -13.13 3.16 -4.61
C ILE A 191 -14.09 3.75 -5.64
N LYS A 192 -15.11 4.43 -5.15
CA LYS A 192 -16.14 5.13 -5.92
C LYS A 192 -15.85 6.63 -5.87
N LEU A 193 -15.48 7.18 -7.02
CA LEU A 193 -15.36 8.62 -7.21
C LEU A 193 -16.70 9.16 -7.71
N SER A 194 -17.45 9.78 -6.82
CA SER A 194 -18.70 10.51 -7.05
C SER A 194 -18.42 11.98 -7.44
N PRO A 195 -19.41 12.75 -7.91
CA PRO A 195 -19.25 14.17 -8.22
C PRO A 195 -18.60 14.97 -7.09
N GLY A 196 -17.72 15.90 -7.44
CA GLY A 196 -16.94 16.70 -6.50
C GLY A 196 -15.46 16.29 -6.41
N PHE A 197 -15.05 15.17 -7.03
CA PHE A 197 -13.63 14.83 -7.15
C PHE A 197 -12.95 15.66 -8.27
N HIS A 198 -11.90 16.40 -7.93
CA HIS A 198 -11.17 17.31 -8.79
C HIS A 198 -9.65 17.18 -8.58
N ALA A 199 -8.95 16.42 -9.43
CA ALA A 199 -7.49 16.42 -9.44
C ALA A 199 -6.97 17.43 -10.49
N LYS A 200 -6.33 18.51 -10.02
CA LYS A 200 -5.77 19.55 -10.90
C LYS A 200 -4.47 19.09 -11.55
N ARG A 201 -4.16 19.66 -12.72
CA ARG A 201 -2.92 19.39 -13.46
C ARG A 201 -1.68 19.61 -12.58
N GLY A 202 -0.80 18.62 -12.54
CA GLY A 202 0.43 18.64 -11.74
C GLY A 202 0.26 18.09 -10.31
N SER A 203 -0.94 17.61 -9.94
CA SER A 203 -1.12 16.76 -8.76
C SER A 203 -0.64 15.32 -9.04
N LYS A 204 -0.50 14.52 -8.00
CA LYS A 204 -0.22 13.08 -8.09
C LYS A 204 -1.29 12.29 -7.37
N LEU A 205 -1.99 11.44 -8.10
CA LEU A 205 -2.98 10.52 -7.55
C LEU A 205 -2.44 9.09 -7.58
N THR A 206 -2.48 8.41 -6.45
CA THR A 206 -2.17 6.98 -6.30
C THR A 206 -3.42 6.27 -5.81
N ILE A 207 -3.82 5.18 -6.46
CA ILE A 207 -4.92 4.33 -6.01
C ILE A 207 -4.38 2.92 -5.85
N ASN A 208 -4.54 2.33 -4.66
CA ASN A 208 -3.99 1.04 -4.28
C ASN A 208 -5.09 0.05 -3.84
N ASN A 209 -4.82 -1.24 -4.03
CA ASN A 209 -5.64 -2.37 -3.60
C ASN A 209 -4.88 -3.07 -2.47
N SER A 210 -5.44 -3.14 -1.27
CA SER A 210 -4.64 -3.56 -0.12
C SER A 210 -4.48 -5.07 0.04
N LEU A 211 -5.36 -5.95 -0.44
CA LEU A 211 -5.17 -7.41 -0.42
C LEU A 211 -6.30 -8.09 -1.24
N LEU A 212 -5.96 -8.89 -2.26
CA LEU A 212 -6.84 -9.91 -2.89
C LEU A 212 -8.07 -9.43 -3.72
N GLY A 213 -8.00 -8.31 -4.45
CA GLY A 213 -8.87 -8.14 -5.63
C GLY A 213 -9.91 -7.01 -5.62
N THR A 214 -9.62 -5.87 -4.98
CA THR A 214 -10.34 -4.59 -5.21
C THR A 214 -10.49 -4.26 -6.70
N VAL A 215 -11.70 -3.87 -7.08
CA VAL A 215 -12.01 -3.26 -8.38
C VAL A 215 -12.32 -1.79 -8.12
N ALA A 216 -11.45 -0.87 -8.56
CA ALA A 216 -11.82 0.55 -8.60
C ALA A 216 -12.81 0.77 -9.75
N ARG A 217 -14.05 1.20 -9.44
CA ARG A 217 -15.08 1.53 -10.45
C ARG A 217 -15.44 3.00 -10.32
N VAL A 218 -15.21 3.77 -11.37
CA VAL A 218 -15.74 5.13 -11.51
C VAL A 218 -17.19 5.00 -11.97
N LEU A 219 -18.15 5.33 -11.09
CA LEU A 219 -19.55 5.42 -11.47
C LEU A 219 -19.80 6.82 -12.01
N ASN A 220 -19.84 6.92 -13.33
CA ASN A 220 -19.97 8.18 -14.03
C ASN A 220 -21.32 8.86 -13.72
N THR A 221 -21.29 10.03 -13.09
CA THR A 221 -22.41 10.99 -13.10
C THR A 221 -21.85 12.37 -13.45
N SER A 222 -21.84 12.63 -14.76
CA SER A 222 -21.85 13.93 -15.47
C SER A 222 -20.76 15.01 -15.30
N ASP A 223 -19.85 15.00 -14.31
CA ASP A 223 -19.00 16.20 -14.06
C ASP A 223 -17.49 15.97 -13.82
N VAL A 224 -16.92 14.82 -14.19
CA VAL A 224 -15.48 14.57 -14.01
C VAL A 224 -14.68 15.23 -15.16
N LYS A 225 -13.57 15.91 -14.84
CA LYS A 225 -12.58 16.44 -15.82
C LYS A 225 -11.16 16.08 -15.38
N SER A 226 -10.59 15.00 -15.90
CA SER A 226 -9.18 14.63 -15.69
C SER A 226 -8.28 15.12 -16.84
N SER A 227 -7.08 15.63 -16.53
CA SER A 227 -6.06 15.97 -17.52
C SER A 227 -4.66 15.49 -17.09
N ASN A 228 -4.14 14.55 -17.88
CA ASN A 228 -2.75 14.19 -18.16
C ASN A 228 -1.71 14.29 -17.03
N HIS A 229 -1.55 13.18 -16.28
CA HIS A 229 -0.30 12.48 -15.91
C HIS A 229 -0.57 11.59 -14.69
N THR A 230 -1.02 10.36 -14.91
CA THR A 230 -1.32 9.40 -13.83
C THR A 230 -0.40 8.21 -13.97
N SER A 231 0.58 8.05 -13.08
CA SER A 231 1.31 6.78 -12.96
C SER A 231 0.46 5.80 -12.14
N ILE A 232 -0.41 5.08 -12.85
CA ILE A 232 -1.30 4.06 -12.30
C ILE A 232 -0.53 2.73 -12.22
N ASN A 233 -0.12 2.32 -11.02
CA ASN A 233 0.33 0.95 -10.78
C ASN A 233 -0.89 0.10 -10.43
N ASN A 234 -1.37 -0.64 -11.43
CA ASN A 234 -2.47 -1.61 -11.43
C ASN A 234 -3.90 -1.07 -11.19
N SER A 235 -4.64 -1.05 -12.31
CA SER A 235 -6.10 -1.03 -12.46
C SER A 235 -6.86 0.09 -11.73
N VAL A 236 -6.88 1.27 -12.35
CA VAL A 236 -7.96 2.26 -12.20
C VAL A 236 -8.60 2.43 -13.56
N GLU A 237 -9.86 2.02 -13.68
CA GLU A 237 -10.76 2.52 -14.71
C GLU A 237 -11.02 3.99 -14.42
N SER A 238 -10.26 4.89 -15.05
CA SER A 238 -10.59 6.30 -15.08
C SER A 238 -11.49 6.54 -16.28
N ASP A 239 -12.80 6.61 -16.06
CA ASP A 239 -13.70 7.21 -17.04
C ASP A 239 -13.56 8.73 -16.95
N ASP A 240 -12.50 9.21 -17.58
CA ASP A 240 -12.34 10.59 -18.01
C ASP A 240 -11.30 10.68 -19.11
N GLY A 241 -11.79 10.63 -20.35
CA GLY A 241 -11.11 11.25 -21.48
C GLY A 241 -11.14 10.43 -22.76
N TYR A 242 -11.00 9.11 -22.67
CA TYR A 242 -10.77 8.30 -23.86
C TYR A 242 -11.71 7.14 -24.07
N VAL A 243 -12.20 6.41 -23.06
CA VAL A 243 -12.77 5.06 -23.32
C VAL A 243 -13.99 4.70 -22.48
N ASN A 244 -15.08 4.28 -23.13
CA ASN A 244 -16.28 3.72 -22.49
C ASN A 244 -16.67 2.38 -23.16
N TYR A 245 -16.85 1.31 -22.39
CA TYR A 245 -17.29 0.02 -22.92
C TYR A 245 -18.78 -0.24 -22.63
N SER A 246 -19.54 -0.54 -23.68
CA SER A 246 -20.96 -0.90 -23.57
C SER A 246 -21.37 -1.87 -24.68
N ASN A 247 -22.08 -2.95 -24.33
CA ASN A 247 -22.66 -3.90 -25.28
C ASN A 247 -21.66 -4.44 -26.32
N GLY A 248 -20.44 -4.80 -25.89
CA GLY A 248 -19.42 -5.29 -26.83
C GLY A 248 -18.62 -4.24 -27.57
N ILE A 249 -18.93 -2.96 -27.37
CA ILE A 249 -18.31 -1.85 -28.10
C ILE A 249 -17.48 -1.00 -27.15
N LEU A 250 -16.22 -0.82 -27.49
CA LEU A 250 -15.28 0.10 -26.86
C LEU A 250 -15.33 1.45 -27.58
N ASN A 251 -15.95 2.44 -26.93
CA ASN A 251 -16.10 3.80 -27.42
C ASN A 251 -14.87 4.64 -27.05
N LEU A 252 -14.09 5.06 -28.05
CA LEU A 252 -12.87 5.82 -27.96
C LEU A 252 -13.09 7.31 -28.24
N LYS A 253 -13.35 8.11 -27.20
CA LYS A 253 -13.41 9.58 -27.30
C LYS A 253 -12.03 10.11 -27.71
N GLU A 254 -11.99 10.90 -28.77
CA GLU A 254 -10.74 11.41 -29.38
C GLU A 254 -9.75 10.32 -29.86
N TYR A 255 -10.25 9.30 -30.57
CA TYR A 255 -9.45 8.18 -31.11
C TYR A 255 -8.17 8.59 -31.87
N ASN A 256 -8.15 9.78 -32.46
CA ASN A 256 -6.99 10.34 -33.18
C ASN A 256 -5.75 10.54 -32.29
N LEU A 257 -5.92 10.62 -30.97
CA LEU A 257 -4.81 10.74 -30.01
C LEU A 257 -4.29 9.36 -29.56
N ILE A 258 -4.99 8.29 -29.91
CA ILE A 258 -4.66 6.91 -29.51
C ILE A 258 -3.75 6.27 -30.55
N LYS A 259 -2.56 5.87 -30.08
CA LYS A 259 -1.56 5.17 -30.88
C LYS A 259 -1.88 3.69 -31.04
N LYS A 260 -2.33 3.02 -29.97
CA LYS A 260 -2.80 1.62 -30.00
C LYS A 260 -3.66 1.26 -28.80
N VAL A 261 -4.50 0.24 -28.97
CA VAL A 261 -5.28 -0.46 -27.96
C VAL A 261 -4.80 -1.93 -27.96
N SER A 262 -4.40 -2.46 -26.81
CA SER A 262 -3.95 -3.83 -26.60
C SER A 262 -4.93 -4.53 -25.65
N ILE A 263 -5.43 -5.70 -26.02
CA ILE A 263 -6.37 -6.49 -25.23
C ILE A 263 -5.63 -7.69 -24.65
N PHE A 264 -5.77 -7.94 -23.35
CA PHE A 264 -5.16 -9.07 -22.65
C PHE A 264 -6.24 -9.90 -21.98
N ASN A 265 -6.06 -11.22 -21.94
CA ASN A 265 -6.87 -12.08 -21.07
C ASN A 265 -6.37 -12.02 -19.62
N LEU A 266 -7.11 -12.64 -18.69
CA LEU A 266 -6.74 -12.71 -17.27
C LEU A 266 -5.42 -13.46 -16.98
N ASN A 267 -4.95 -14.29 -17.92
CA ASN A 267 -3.65 -14.96 -17.80
C ASN A 267 -2.49 -14.04 -18.23
N GLY A 268 -2.77 -12.77 -18.56
CA GLY A 268 -1.78 -11.77 -18.96
C GLY A 268 -1.29 -11.92 -20.41
N VAL A 269 -1.94 -12.76 -21.22
CA VAL A 269 -1.60 -12.95 -22.65
C VAL A 269 -2.29 -11.88 -23.48
N GLU A 270 -1.53 -11.16 -24.32
CA GLU A 270 -2.08 -10.21 -25.31
C GLU A 270 -2.83 -10.99 -26.39
N VAL A 271 -4.15 -10.83 -26.45
CA VAL A 271 -5.02 -11.55 -27.38
C VAL A 271 -5.31 -10.74 -28.64
N GLU A 272 -5.21 -9.41 -28.57
CA GLU A 272 -5.47 -8.54 -29.72
C GLU A 272 -4.75 -7.20 -29.58
N VAL A 273 -4.35 -6.61 -30.71
CA VAL A 273 -3.83 -5.24 -30.79
C VAL A 273 -4.54 -4.50 -31.93
N ILE A 274 -5.10 -3.35 -31.60
CA ILE A 274 -5.99 -2.56 -32.44
C ILE A 274 -5.38 -1.16 -32.58
N VAL A 275 -5.28 -0.68 -33.82
CA VAL A 275 -5.02 0.74 -34.10
C VAL A 275 -6.38 1.36 -34.43
N PRO A 276 -6.94 2.21 -33.55
CA PRO A 276 -8.27 2.78 -33.76
C PRO A 276 -8.37 3.53 -35.07
N LYS A 277 -9.43 3.25 -35.84
CA LYS A 277 -9.78 4.00 -37.07
C LYS A 277 -11.04 4.83 -36.91
N SER A 278 -11.71 4.70 -35.77
CA SER A 278 -12.93 5.43 -35.43
C SER A 278 -13.05 5.52 -33.91
N ASN A 279 -14.08 6.25 -33.46
CA ASN A 279 -14.44 6.33 -32.05
C ASN A 279 -15.05 5.03 -31.51
N GLU A 280 -15.21 3.98 -32.31
CA GLU A 280 -15.80 2.72 -31.87
C GLU A 280 -14.90 1.55 -32.28
N VAL A 281 -14.71 0.63 -31.34
CA VAL A 281 -13.98 -0.62 -31.53
C VAL A 281 -14.89 -1.76 -31.06
N ASN A 282 -15.32 -2.59 -32.01
CA ASN A 282 -16.15 -3.75 -31.72
C ASN A 282 -15.27 -4.91 -31.23
N LEU A 283 -15.64 -5.49 -30.08
CA LEU A 283 -14.92 -6.59 -29.43
C LEU A 283 -15.77 -7.86 -29.31
N LEU A 284 -16.98 -7.91 -29.87
CA LEU A 284 -17.90 -9.06 -29.79
C LEU A 284 -17.37 -10.33 -30.47
N HIS A 285 -16.29 -10.24 -31.25
CA HIS A 285 -15.63 -11.42 -31.82
C HIS A 285 -14.77 -12.18 -30.82
N LEU A 286 -14.43 -11.56 -29.68
CA LEU A 286 -13.72 -12.24 -28.60
C LEU A 286 -14.66 -13.19 -27.86
N SER A 287 -14.12 -14.28 -27.32
CA SER A 287 -14.89 -15.21 -26.49
C SER A 287 -15.44 -14.52 -25.24
N PRO A 288 -16.59 -14.95 -24.69
CA PRO A 288 -17.08 -14.44 -23.41
C PRO A 288 -16.04 -14.56 -22.31
N GLY A 289 -15.88 -13.50 -21.52
CA GLY A 289 -14.86 -13.44 -20.47
C GLY A 289 -14.44 -12.03 -20.09
N ILE A 290 -13.55 -11.95 -19.10
CA ILE A 290 -12.97 -10.70 -18.62
C ILE A 290 -11.66 -10.44 -19.36
N TYR A 291 -11.51 -9.23 -19.87
CA TYR A 291 -10.31 -8.77 -20.57
C TYR A 291 -9.78 -7.48 -19.96
N ILE A 292 -8.47 -7.30 -20.03
CA ILE A 292 -7.78 -6.07 -19.68
C ILE A 292 -7.47 -5.34 -20.99
N VAL A 293 -8.03 -4.16 -21.18
CA VAL A 293 -7.73 -3.27 -22.29
C VAL A 293 -6.63 -2.31 -21.82
N LYS A 294 -5.57 -2.17 -22.59
CA LYS A 294 -4.51 -1.17 -22.40
C LYS A 294 -4.42 -0.27 -23.60
N ILE A 295 -4.28 1.03 -23.38
CA ILE A 295 -4.34 2.03 -24.43
C ILE A 295 -3.14 2.93 -24.30
N LEU A 296 -2.46 3.13 -25.42
CA LEU A 296 -1.29 3.99 -25.52
C LEU A 296 -1.64 5.19 -26.39
N SER A 297 -1.44 6.40 -25.89
CA SER A 297 -1.58 7.63 -26.68
C SER A 297 -0.28 7.95 -27.45
N PHE A 298 -0.36 8.85 -28.42
CA PHE A 298 0.83 9.35 -29.13
C PHE A 298 1.77 10.18 -28.23
N ASN A 299 1.27 10.67 -27.09
CA ASN A 299 2.05 11.38 -26.08
C ASN A 299 2.70 10.43 -25.05
N ASN A 300 2.71 9.13 -25.32
CA ASN A 300 3.20 8.06 -24.43
C ASN A 300 2.45 7.97 -23.09
N GLU A 301 1.17 8.36 -23.05
CA GLU A 301 0.31 8.14 -21.89
C GLU A 301 -0.35 6.76 -21.99
N PHE A 302 -0.52 6.11 -20.83
CA PHE A 302 -1.11 4.77 -20.74
C PHE A 302 -2.42 4.81 -19.95
N PHE A 303 -3.44 4.18 -20.51
CA PHE A 303 -4.72 3.93 -19.85
C PHE A 303 -4.99 2.43 -19.80
N SER A 304 -5.69 1.95 -18.78
CA SER A 304 -6.15 0.56 -18.74
C SER A 304 -7.53 0.45 -18.12
N CYS A 305 -8.41 -0.35 -18.72
CA CYS A 305 -9.71 -0.70 -18.17
C CYS A 305 -9.94 -2.21 -18.26
N ASN A 306 -10.85 -2.72 -17.44
CA ASN A 306 -11.35 -4.08 -17.62
C ASN A 306 -12.66 -4.01 -18.40
N ILE A 307 -12.91 -5.03 -19.20
CA ILE A 307 -14.19 -5.20 -19.90
C ILE A 307 -14.69 -6.61 -19.67
N LEU A 308 -16.01 -6.74 -19.54
CA LEU A 308 -16.70 -8.02 -19.52
C LEU A 308 -17.39 -8.20 -20.86
N ILE A 309 -17.03 -9.25 -21.59
CA ILE A 309 -17.73 -9.67 -22.79
C ILE A 309 -18.68 -10.80 -22.37
N GLU A 310 -19.98 -10.58 -22.54
CA GLU A 310 -21.04 -11.56 -22.25
C GLU A 310 -21.23 -12.55 -23.41
#